data_AF-V5BZ76-F1
#
_entry.id   AF-V5BZ76-F1
#
_cell.length_a   1.000
_cell.length_b   1.000
_cell.length_c   1.000
_cell.angle_alpha   90.00
_cell.angle_beta   90.00
_cell.angle_gamma   90.00
#
_symmetry.space_group_name_H-M   'P 1'
#
loop_
_entity.id
_entity.type
_entity.pdbx_description
1 polymer ?
#
loop_
_entity_poly.entity_id
_entity_poly.type
_entity_poly.pdbx_seq_one_letter_code
_entity_poly.pdbx_strand_id
1 'polypeptide(L)'
;MDEVQDQRLLDIWSQKRIPVVYKQARSFPVLVRLPYAPNNRDWLRGDQRRKPEWNEKFKCWETPQAWFDYDINLALQKYGKVFVVQLYKEQQKCAPACWNAEGFHCECSCMGANHGSGHPGGSWHEISDTFAFSWGEKKYACRLVSKKTL
;
A
#
# COMPACT_ATOMS: atom_id res chain seq x y z
N MET A 1 -16.55 19.18 13.59
CA MET A 1 -16.17 17.77 13.83
C MET A 1 -14.76 17.67 13.27
N ASP A 2 -13.78 18.00 14.09
CA ASP A 2 -12.39 17.98 13.66
C ASP A 2 -12.01 16.52 13.42
N GLU A 3 -11.79 16.17 12.15
CA GLU A 3 -11.26 14.87 11.79
C GLU A 3 -9.91 14.73 12.45
N VAL A 4 -9.84 13.86 13.46
CA VAL A 4 -8.58 13.47 14.08
C VAL A 4 -7.75 12.81 12.98
N GLN A 5 -6.81 13.57 12.44
CA GLN A 5 -5.78 13.06 11.57
C GLN A 5 -4.95 12.11 12.44
N ASP A 6 -5.03 10.80 12.17
CA ASP A 6 -4.32 9.80 12.96
C ASP A 6 -2.82 10.10 12.91
N GLN A 7 -2.25 10.55 14.04
CA GLN A 7 -0.84 10.94 14.15
C GLN A 7 0.10 9.82 13.68
N ARG A 8 -0.30 8.55 13.87
CA ARG A 8 0.47 7.40 13.42
C ARG A 8 0.62 7.37 11.90
N LEU A 9 -0.43 7.76 11.16
CA LEU A 9 -0.36 7.84 9.71
C LEU A 9 0.55 8.98 9.26
N LEU A 10 0.49 10.14 9.93
CA LEU A 10 1.38 11.27 9.66
C LEU A 10 2.84 10.88 9.90
N ASP A 11 3.12 10.12 10.96
CA ASP A 11 4.45 9.60 11.28
C ASP A 11 4.92 8.58 10.22
N ILE A 12 4.04 7.67 9.78
CA ILE A 12 4.32 6.71 8.68
C ILE A 12 4.56 7.42 7.35
N TRP A 13 3.83 8.50 7.07
CA TRP A 13 4.01 9.26 5.84
C TRP A 13 5.30 10.10 5.84
N SER A 14 5.62 10.70 6.99
CA SER A 14 6.75 11.61 7.13
C SER A 14 8.10 10.90 7.29
N GLN A 15 8.10 9.66 7.80
CA GLN A 15 9.33 8.87 7.91
C GLN A 15 9.99 8.65 6.53
N LYS A 16 11.31 8.42 6.54
CA LYS A 16 12.15 8.41 5.33
C LYS A 16 12.79 7.05 5.03
N ARG A 17 12.39 5.99 5.74
CA ARG A 17 13.05 4.68 5.73
C ARG A 17 12.29 3.60 4.97
N ILE A 18 10.97 3.53 5.17
CA ILE A 18 10.10 2.50 4.61
C ILE A 18 9.24 3.16 3.53
N PRO A 19 9.15 2.59 2.32
CA PRO A 19 8.22 3.07 1.32
C PRO A 19 6.77 3.08 1.82
N VAL A 20 5.97 4.04 1.34
CA VAL A 20 4.51 4.06 1.56
C VAL A 20 3.82 4.06 0.21
N VAL A 21 2.95 3.08 -0.04
CA VAL A 21 2.08 3.01 -1.22
C VAL A 21 0.65 3.27 -0.76
N TYR A 22 0.08 4.39 -1.19
CA TYR A 22 -1.26 4.81 -0.83
C TYR A 22 -2.19 4.76 -2.04
N LYS A 23 -3.09 3.77 -2.04
CA LYS A 23 -4.21 3.67 -2.97
C LYS A 23 -5.37 4.51 -2.47
N GLN A 24 -5.52 5.66 -3.11
CA GLN A 24 -6.63 6.58 -2.90
C GLN A 24 -7.96 5.99 -3.44
N ALA A 25 -9.03 6.76 -3.31
CA ALA A 25 -10.30 6.44 -3.93
C ALA A 25 -10.19 6.29 -5.46
N ARG A 26 -11.19 5.63 -6.06
CA ARG A 26 -11.27 5.43 -7.51
C ARG A 26 -11.09 6.78 -8.25
N SER A 27 -10.36 6.75 -9.36
CA SER A 27 -10.00 7.89 -10.23
C SER A 27 -8.84 8.78 -9.78
N PHE A 28 -8.26 8.58 -8.60
CA PHE A 28 -7.03 9.27 -8.17
C PHE A 28 -5.78 8.42 -8.40
N PRO A 29 -4.60 9.02 -8.62
CA PRO A 29 -3.36 8.25 -8.73
C PRO A 29 -3.03 7.50 -7.44
N VAL A 30 -2.19 6.47 -7.53
CA VAL A 30 -1.53 5.90 -6.35
C VAL A 30 -0.42 6.86 -5.95
N LEU A 31 -0.32 7.15 -4.65
CA LEU A 31 0.77 7.95 -4.12
C LEU A 31 1.86 7.03 -3.57
N VAL A 32 3.09 7.22 -4.03
CA VAL A 32 4.24 6.40 -3.67
C VAL A 32 5.32 7.28 -3.03
N ARG A 33 5.44 7.20 -1.71
CA ARG A 33 6.50 7.85 -0.94
C ARG A 33 7.69 6.89 -0.84
N LEU A 34 8.87 7.35 -1.22
CA LEU A 34 10.11 6.56 -1.20
C LEU A 34 11.19 7.23 -0.35
N PRO A 35 12.09 6.46 0.27
CA PRO A 35 13.41 6.95 0.62
C PRO A 35 14.06 7.63 -0.58
N TYR A 36 14.67 8.80 -0.39
CA TYR A 36 15.24 9.55 -1.50
C TYR A 36 16.39 8.79 -2.15
N ALA A 37 16.33 8.65 -3.47
CA ALA A 37 17.45 8.26 -4.31
C ALA A 37 17.35 9.03 -5.64
N PRO A 38 18.49 9.41 -6.25
CA PRO A 38 18.50 10.22 -7.47
C PRO A 38 17.81 9.53 -8.65
N ASN A 39 17.80 8.20 -8.67
CA ASN A 39 17.19 7.40 -9.73
C ASN A 39 15.75 6.94 -9.41
N ASN A 40 15.10 7.46 -8.36
CA ASN A 40 13.78 6.97 -7.93
C ASN A 40 12.74 6.99 -9.04
N ARG A 41 12.75 8.04 -9.88
CA ARG A 41 11.79 8.17 -10.98
C ARG A 41 11.92 7.04 -12.00
N ASP A 42 13.15 6.78 -12.45
CA ASP A 42 13.41 5.78 -13.48
C ASP A 42 13.27 4.36 -12.91
N TRP A 43 13.70 4.16 -11.67
CA TRP A 43 13.46 2.93 -10.93
C TRP A 43 11.97 2.62 -10.78
N LEU A 44 11.16 3.60 -10.34
CA LEU A 44 9.72 3.44 -10.17
C LEU A 44 9.03 3.17 -11.51
N ARG A 45 9.50 3.80 -12.59
CA ARG A 45 8.97 3.58 -13.93
C ARG A 45 9.28 2.19 -14.48
N GLY A 46 10.52 1.71 -14.34
CA GLY A 46 10.99 0.52 -15.05
C GLY A 46 10.69 0.60 -16.55
N ASP A 47 10.16 -0.49 -17.11
CA ASP A 47 9.79 -0.59 -18.53
C ASP A 47 8.40 -0.01 -18.86
N GLN A 48 7.73 0.59 -17.88
CA GLN A 48 6.37 1.05 -18.07
C GLN A 48 6.28 2.26 -19.01
N ARG A 49 5.22 2.29 -19.83
CA ARG A 49 4.99 3.36 -20.82
C ARG A 49 4.62 4.69 -20.16
N ARG A 50 3.78 4.65 -19.12
CA ARG A 50 3.39 5.86 -18.35
C ARG A 50 4.55 6.28 -17.45
N LYS A 51 4.65 7.57 -17.16
CA LYS A 51 5.73 8.14 -16.35
C LYS A 51 5.20 8.49 -14.96
N PRO A 52 5.90 8.16 -13.87
CA PRO A 52 5.61 8.71 -12.57
C PRO A 52 5.76 10.23 -12.58
N GLU A 53 4.87 10.91 -11.88
CA GLU A 53 4.88 12.37 -11.74
C GLU A 53 5.24 12.73 -10.30
N TRP A 54 6.03 13.78 -10.10
CA TRP A 54 6.41 14.20 -8.76
C TRP A 54 5.34 15.15 -8.20
N ASN A 55 4.77 14.79 -7.05
CA ASN A 55 3.87 15.64 -6.30
C ASN A 55 4.65 16.40 -5.22
N GLU A 56 4.89 17.70 -5.48
CA GLU A 56 5.62 18.58 -4.57
C GLU A 56 4.91 18.81 -3.23
N LYS A 57 3.57 18.79 -3.22
CA LYS A 57 2.77 19.06 -2.02
C LYS A 57 2.92 17.95 -0.99
N PHE A 58 2.86 16.70 -1.43
CA PHE A 58 2.94 15.52 -0.57
C PHE A 58 4.33 14.88 -0.55
N LYS A 59 5.28 15.43 -1.32
CA LYS A 59 6.65 14.94 -1.48
C LYS A 59 6.69 13.46 -1.85
N CYS A 60 5.90 13.07 -2.84
CA CYS A 60 5.76 11.67 -3.27
C CYS A 60 5.64 11.58 -4.79
N TRP A 61 5.66 10.37 -5.31
CA TRP A 61 5.39 10.09 -6.72
C TRP A 61 3.92 9.74 -6.92
N GLU A 62 3.33 10.19 -8.01
CA GLU A 62 2.03 9.75 -8.51
C GLU A 62 2.22 8.71 -9.60
N THR A 63 1.57 7.56 -9.45
CA THR A 63 1.56 6.47 -10.42
C THR A 63 0.12 6.10 -10.82
N PRO A 64 -0.08 5.46 -11.99
CA PRO A 64 -1.40 4.98 -12.40
C PRO A 64 -2.01 4.00 -11.40
N GLN A 65 -3.34 3.99 -11.23
CA GLN A 65 -4.03 3.02 -10.35
C GLN A 65 -3.69 1.55 -10.65
N ALA A 66 -3.51 1.23 -11.94
CA ALA A 66 -3.15 -0.12 -12.38
C ALA A 66 -1.78 -0.59 -11.89
N TRP A 67 -0.93 0.31 -11.38
CA TRP A 67 0.39 -0.02 -10.88
C TRP A 67 0.39 -0.36 -9.39
N PHE A 68 -0.77 -0.35 -8.71
CA PHE A 68 -0.80 -0.58 -7.27
C PHE A 68 -0.02 -1.83 -6.83
N ASP A 69 -0.29 -2.99 -7.45
CA ASP A 69 0.42 -4.23 -7.11
C ASP A 69 1.88 -4.19 -7.57
N TYR A 70 2.17 -3.52 -8.69
CA TYR A 70 3.52 -3.34 -9.22
C TYR A 70 4.39 -2.49 -8.28
N ASP A 71 3.89 -1.36 -7.79
CA ASP A 71 4.59 -0.45 -6.90
C ASP A 71 4.93 -1.12 -5.57
N ILE A 72 4.00 -1.93 -5.03
CA ILE A 72 4.22 -2.70 -3.80
C ILE A 72 5.29 -3.77 -4.04
N ASN A 73 5.19 -4.53 -5.13
CA ASN A 73 6.19 -5.54 -5.46
C ASN A 73 7.59 -4.94 -5.64
N LEU A 74 7.69 -3.82 -6.35
CA LEU A 74 8.95 -3.11 -6.58
C LEU A 74 9.56 -2.63 -5.24
N ALA A 75 8.72 -2.08 -4.35
CA ALA A 75 9.14 -1.67 -3.01
C ALA A 75 9.60 -2.86 -2.16
N LEU A 76 8.88 -3.99 -2.17
CA LEU A 76 9.27 -5.20 -1.45
C LEU A 76 10.59 -5.78 -1.97
N GLN A 77 10.80 -5.79 -3.28
CA GLN A 77 12.04 -6.28 -3.89
C GLN A 77 13.26 -5.47 -3.45
N LYS A 78 13.15 -4.14 -3.38
CA LYS A 78 14.27 -3.26 -3.03
C LYS A 78 14.46 -3.05 -1.53
N TYR A 79 13.37 -2.92 -0.77
CA TYR A 79 13.41 -2.50 0.64
C TYR A 79 13.00 -3.61 1.62
N GLY A 80 12.51 -4.75 1.13
CA GLY A 80 12.04 -5.87 1.95
C GLY A 80 10.71 -5.65 2.65
N LYS A 81 10.26 -4.39 2.80
CA LYS A 81 9.00 -4.01 3.44
C LYS A 81 8.43 -2.71 2.90
N VAL A 82 7.12 -2.52 3.03
CA VAL A 82 6.38 -1.36 2.54
C VAL A 82 5.10 -1.17 3.36
N PHE A 83 4.78 0.07 3.72
CA PHE A 83 3.46 0.39 4.23
C PHE A 83 2.48 0.52 3.07
N VAL A 84 1.36 -0.19 3.15
CA VAL A 84 0.29 -0.12 2.17
C VAL A 84 -0.93 0.52 2.83
N VAL A 85 -1.40 1.62 2.26
CA VAL A 85 -2.60 2.33 2.70
C VAL A 85 -3.65 2.21 1.61
N GLN A 86 -4.85 1.75 1.96
CA GLN A 86 -5.97 1.64 1.01
C GLN A 86 -7.31 1.70 1.73
N LEU A 87 -8.40 1.82 0.97
CA LEU A 87 -9.75 1.81 1.54
C LEU A 87 -10.02 0.54 2.34
N TYR A 88 -10.73 0.73 3.45
CA TYR A 88 -11.15 -0.31 4.36
C TYR A 88 -12.67 -0.27 4.50
N LYS A 89 -13.31 -1.44 4.35
CA LYS A 89 -14.75 -1.58 4.51
C LYS A 89 -15.05 -2.57 5.63
N GLU A 90 -15.49 -2.03 6.76
CA GLU A 90 -15.79 -2.78 7.98
C GLU A 90 -16.83 -3.90 7.77
N GLN A 91 -17.79 -3.68 6.88
CA GLN A 91 -18.83 -4.66 6.56
C GLN A 91 -18.37 -5.73 5.55
N GLN A 92 -17.23 -5.53 4.86
CA GLN A 92 -16.73 -6.46 3.85
C GLN A 92 -15.96 -7.59 4.53
N LYS A 93 -16.63 -8.69 4.84
CA LYS A 93 -16.00 -9.86 5.46
C LYS A 93 -15.01 -10.52 4.49
N CYS A 94 -13.91 -11.04 5.03
CA CYS A 94 -12.96 -11.84 4.27
C CYS A 94 -13.66 -13.08 3.68
N ALA A 95 -13.34 -13.43 2.44
CA ALA A 95 -13.97 -14.50 1.68
C ALA A 95 -12.90 -15.32 0.93
N PRO A 96 -13.24 -16.51 0.39
CA PRO A 96 -12.29 -17.34 -0.34
C PRO A 96 -11.54 -16.61 -1.46
N ALA A 97 -12.18 -15.64 -2.13
CA ALA A 97 -11.52 -14.80 -3.14
C ALA A 97 -10.34 -13.98 -2.58
N CYS A 98 -10.39 -13.56 -1.31
CA CYS A 98 -9.27 -12.90 -0.64
C CYS A 98 -8.18 -13.90 -0.24
N TRP A 99 -8.56 -15.08 0.25
CA TRP A 99 -7.59 -16.12 0.63
C TRP A 99 -6.80 -16.62 -0.58
N ASN A 100 -7.44 -16.69 -1.74
CA ASN A 100 -6.84 -17.16 -2.98
C ASN A 100 -6.30 -16.03 -3.87
N ALA A 101 -6.16 -14.82 -3.33
CA ALA A 101 -5.72 -13.67 -4.12
C ALA A 101 -4.20 -13.69 -4.40
N GLU A 102 -3.83 -13.33 -5.63
CA GLU A 102 -2.44 -13.24 -6.08
C GLU A 102 -1.86 -11.81 -6.02
N GLY A 103 -2.72 -10.78 -6.03
CA GLY A 103 -2.33 -9.37 -5.88
C GLY A 103 -2.45 -8.86 -4.44
N PHE A 104 -2.27 -7.57 -4.20
CA PHE A 104 -2.37 -6.98 -2.85
C PHE A 104 -3.72 -6.32 -2.56
N HIS A 105 -4.57 -6.12 -3.56
CA HIS A 105 -5.85 -5.43 -3.36
C HIS A 105 -6.71 -6.07 -2.26
N CYS A 106 -7.05 -5.34 -1.20
CA CYS A 106 -7.78 -5.89 -0.07
C CYS A 106 -8.56 -4.84 0.75
N GLU A 107 -9.88 -4.80 0.60
CA GLU A 107 -10.74 -3.87 1.36
C GLU A 107 -11.50 -4.58 2.51
N CYS A 108 -11.14 -5.84 2.81
CA CYS A 108 -11.81 -6.65 3.83
C CYS A 108 -11.65 -6.05 5.25
N SER A 109 -12.57 -6.41 6.13
CA SER A 109 -12.49 -6.18 7.57
C SER A 109 -11.25 -6.82 8.22
N CYS A 110 -10.67 -7.83 7.58
CA CYS A 110 -9.45 -8.52 8.01
C CYS A 110 -8.16 -7.73 7.79
N MET A 111 -8.22 -6.57 7.13
CA MET A 111 -7.08 -5.70 6.82
C MET A 111 -5.90 -6.40 6.11
N GLY A 112 -6.20 -7.51 5.44
CA GLY A 112 -5.21 -8.33 4.72
C GLY A 112 -4.67 -9.53 5.49
N ALA A 113 -5.01 -9.73 6.77
CA ALA A 113 -4.41 -10.79 7.60
C ALA A 113 -4.49 -12.20 6.99
N ASN A 114 -5.56 -12.50 6.25
CA ASN A 114 -5.78 -13.78 5.57
C ASN A 114 -5.56 -13.70 4.05
N HIS A 115 -5.06 -12.58 3.54
CA HIS A 115 -4.97 -12.32 2.11
C HIS A 115 -3.86 -13.16 1.48
N GLY A 116 -4.20 -13.94 0.44
CA GLY A 116 -3.28 -14.88 -0.19
C GLY A 116 -2.94 -16.11 0.65
N SER A 117 -3.64 -16.39 1.76
CA SER A 117 -3.32 -17.54 2.65
C SER A 117 -3.78 -18.91 2.13
N GLY A 118 -4.37 -18.99 0.93
CA GLY A 118 -4.92 -20.23 0.37
C GLY A 118 -3.90 -21.36 0.18
N HIS A 119 -4.39 -22.60 0.22
CA HIS A 119 -3.59 -23.81 -0.02
C HIS A 119 -3.44 -24.13 -1.52
N PRO A 120 -2.32 -24.73 -1.97
CA PRO A 120 -1.20 -25.27 -1.18
C PRO A 120 -0.07 -24.25 -0.88
N GLY A 121 -0.15 -23.00 -1.34
CA GLY A 121 0.97 -22.06 -1.35
C GLY A 121 1.17 -21.22 -0.08
N GLY A 122 0.15 -21.02 0.74
CA GLY A 122 0.20 -20.09 1.86
C GLY A 122 0.46 -18.64 1.43
N SER A 123 0.47 -17.69 2.37
CA SER A 123 0.73 -16.30 2.02
C SER A 123 2.18 -16.10 1.54
N TRP A 124 2.35 -15.34 0.48
CA TRP A 124 3.63 -14.99 -0.14
C TRP A 124 4.26 -13.71 0.45
N HIS A 125 3.59 -13.09 1.41
CA HIS A 125 4.06 -11.93 2.18
C HIS A 125 3.66 -12.09 3.66
N GLU A 126 4.22 -11.25 4.51
CA GLU A 126 3.86 -11.15 5.92
C GLU A 126 3.22 -9.80 6.20
N ILE A 127 2.19 -9.79 7.06
CA ILE A 127 1.59 -8.58 7.58
C ILE A 127 1.82 -8.56 9.09
N SER A 128 2.65 -7.62 9.55
CA SER A 128 3.09 -7.57 10.96
C SER A 128 2.45 -6.43 11.76
N ASP A 129 1.89 -5.42 11.09
CA ASP A 129 1.25 -4.27 11.73
C ASP A 129 0.06 -3.82 10.89
N THR A 130 -1.12 -3.67 11.50
CA THR A 130 -2.35 -3.22 10.83
C THR A 130 -3.17 -2.33 11.74
N PHE A 131 -3.64 -1.20 11.21
CA PHE A 131 -4.64 -0.37 11.88
C PHE A 131 -5.54 0.32 10.86
N ALA A 132 -6.73 0.73 11.29
CA ALA A 132 -7.65 1.50 10.49
C ALA A 132 -7.72 2.95 10.99
N PHE A 133 -7.84 3.91 10.08
CA PHE A 133 -8.03 5.33 10.38
C PHE A 133 -9.13 5.91 9.49
N SER A 134 -9.73 7.00 9.94
CA SER A 134 -10.75 7.74 9.18
C SER A 134 -10.14 8.98 8.55
N TRP A 135 -10.55 9.28 7.31
CA TRP A 135 -10.35 10.57 6.67
C TRP A 135 -11.61 10.89 5.88
N GLY A 136 -12.34 11.93 6.31
CA GLY A 136 -13.71 12.11 5.88
C GLY A 136 -14.62 11.00 6.40
N GLU A 137 -15.58 10.69 5.55
CA GLU A 137 -16.49 9.55 5.71
C GLU A 137 -15.81 8.20 5.37
N LYS A 138 -14.58 8.23 4.84
CA LYS A 138 -13.87 7.03 4.39
C LYS A 138 -12.97 6.50 5.48
N LYS A 139 -13.00 5.18 5.66
CA LYS A 139 -12.03 4.45 6.47
C LYS A 139 -10.95 3.85 5.57
N TYR A 140 -9.72 3.86 6.05
CA TYR A 140 -8.56 3.30 5.38
C TYR A 140 -7.86 2.32 6.31
N ALA A 141 -7.31 1.25 5.76
CA ALA A 141 -6.39 0.37 6.46
C ALA A 141 -4.96 0.77 6.08
N CYS A 142 -4.09 0.87 7.08
CA CYS A 142 -2.64 0.89 6.92
C CYS A 142 -2.09 -0.45 7.38
N ARG A 143 -1.24 -1.06 6.56
CA ARG A 143 -0.57 -2.32 6.89
C ARG A 143 0.90 -2.29 6.53
N LEU A 144 1.75 -2.86 7.38
CA LEU A 144 3.14 -3.14 7.04
C LEU A 144 3.22 -4.49 6.35
N VAL A 145 3.54 -4.48 5.06
CA VAL A 145 3.78 -5.69 4.26
C VAL A 145 5.27 -5.93 4.18
N SER A 146 5.70 -7.16 4.48
CA SER A 146 7.10 -7.58 4.39
C SER A 146 7.24 -8.79 3.47
N LYS A 147 8.37 -8.87 2.76
CA LYS A 147 8.75 -10.05 2.01
C LYS A 147 9.00 -11.18 3.00
N LYS A 148 8.39 -12.35 2.79
CA LYS A 148 8.77 -13.53 3.58
C LYS A 148 10.22 -13.87 3.30
N THR A 149 11.00 -14.01 4.36
CA THR A 149 12.34 -14.61 4.25
C THR A 149 12.11 -16.11 4.23
N LEU A 150 12.54 -16.77 3.15
CA LEU A 150 12.51 -18.23 3.04
C LEU A 150 13.53 -18.85 4.00
#